data_AF-A0A8J7TBX4-F1
#
_entry.id   AF-A0A8J7TBX4-F1
#
_cell.length_a   1.000
_cell.length_b   1.000
_cell.length_c   1.000
_cell.angle_alpha   90.00
_cell.angle_beta   90.00
_cell.angle_gamma   90.00
#
_symmetry.space_group_name_H-M   'P 1'
#
loop_
_entity.id
_entity.type
_entity.pdbx_description
1 polymer ?
#
loop_
_entity_poly.entity_id
_entity_poly.type
_entity_poly.pdbx_seq_one_letter_code
_entity_poly.pdbx_strand_id
1 'polypeptide(L)'
;PVPAEELDKGKATLVCLANKMSVGLADVSWTANGSPVSGGILTSPASPQTDGTFSLSSLLSVTPAEWNSDRLFSCTVSQQIQTRQTLQQQPLYEDNIFLWLLI
;
A
#
# COMPACT_ATOMS: atom_id res chain seq x y z
N PRO A 1 5.03 -10.42 18.15
CA PRO A 1 5.63 -11.77 18.05
C PRO A 1 4.73 -12.66 17.19
N VAL A 2 5.19 -13.02 15.98
CA VAL A 2 4.53 -14.08 15.20
C VAL A 2 4.67 -15.39 15.98
N PRO A 3 3.58 -16.14 16.23
CA PRO A 3 3.64 -17.39 16.98
C PRO A 3 4.62 -18.36 16.31
N ALA A 4 5.58 -18.85 17.08
CA ALA A 4 6.63 -19.76 16.61
C ALA A 4 6.10 -21.12 16.12
N GLU A 5 4.80 -21.38 16.26
CA GLU A 5 4.14 -22.64 15.88
C GLU A 5 3.82 -22.77 14.38
N GLU A 6 3.99 -21.73 13.57
CA GLU A 6 3.80 -21.81 12.11
C GLU A 6 5.09 -22.17 11.33
N LEU A 7 6.16 -22.56 12.04
CA LEU A 7 7.43 -23.00 11.44
C LEU A 7 7.48 -24.52 11.17
N ASP A 8 6.36 -25.23 11.20
CA ASP A 8 6.34 -26.70 11.10
C ASP A 8 6.30 -27.24 9.64
N LYS A 9 6.28 -26.36 8.63
CA LYS A 9 6.18 -26.79 7.21
C LYS A 9 7.33 -26.36 6.31
N GLY A 10 8.46 -25.93 6.87
CA GLY A 10 9.63 -25.55 6.08
C GLY A 10 9.26 -24.52 4.99
N LYS A 11 8.47 -23.51 5.33
CA LYS A 11 8.22 -22.32 4.51
C LYS A 11 8.31 -21.13 5.45
N ALA A 12 8.93 -20.05 5.00
CA ALA A 12 8.96 -18.80 5.76
C ALA A 12 7.87 -17.89 5.21
N THR A 13 7.16 -17.19 6.09
CA THR A 13 6.14 -16.22 5.72
C THR A 13 6.61 -14.84 6.12
N LEU A 14 6.77 -13.97 5.13
CA LEU A 14 7.06 -12.56 5.32
C LEU A 14 5.76 -11.79 5.51
N VAL A 15 5.79 -10.79 6.38
CA VAL A 15 4.62 -9.95 6.70
C VAL A 15 4.96 -8.50 6.40
N CYS A 16 4.15 -7.86 5.57
CA CYS A 16 4.17 -6.42 5.32
C CYS A 16 2.93 -5.80 5.93
N LEU A 17 3.12 -4.88 6.88
CA LEU A 17 2.03 -4.15 7.54
C LEU A 17 2.07 -2.69 7.10
N ALA A 18 1.01 -2.24 6.44
CA ALA A 18 0.81 -0.83 6.14
C ALA A 18 -0.29 -0.28 7.05
N ASN A 19 0.09 0.71 7.85
CA ASN A 19 -0.80 1.39 8.79
C ASN A 19 -0.88 2.87 8.41
N LYS A 20 -1.89 3.56 8.93
CA LYS A 20 -2.07 5.01 8.75
C LYS A 20 -2.19 5.42 7.28
N MET A 21 -2.76 4.56 6.44
CA MET A 21 -3.06 4.91 5.05
C MET A 21 -4.23 5.90 5.01
N SER A 22 -4.13 6.90 4.15
CA SER A 22 -5.15 7.95 4.02
C SER A 22 -6.38 7.47 3.25
N VAL A 23 -6.22 6.40 2.45
CA VAL A 23 -7.26 5.84 1.59
C VAL A 23 -7.39 4.34 1.82
N GLY A 24 -8.61 3.81 1.72
CA GLY A 24 -8.92 2.38 1.82
C GLY A 24 -8.64 1.59 0.54
N LEU A 25 -7.98 2.21 -0.45
CA LEU A 25 -7.59 1.58 -1.71
C LEU A 25 -6.07 1.68 -1.85
N ALA A 26 -5.40 0.55 -1.71
CA ALA A 26 -3.96 0.45 -1.90
C ALA A 26 -3.61 -0.90 -2.52
N ASP A 27 -2.62 -0.89 -3.40
CA ASP A 27 -2.04 -2.07 -4.02
C ASP A 27 -0.74 -2.44 -3.31
N VAL A 28 -0.46 -3.73 -3.16
CA VAL A 28 0.78 -4.22 -2.55
C VAL A 28 1.52 -5.08 -3.55
N SER A 29 2.77 -4.70 -3.83
CA SER A 29 3.67 -5.44 -4.70
C SER A 29 4.89 -5.89 -3.92
N TRP A 30 5.39 -7.08 -4.26
CA TRP A 30 6.58 -7.67 -3.66
C TRP A 30 7.68 -7.80 -4.70
N THR A 31 8.93 -7.58 -4.29
CA THR A 31 10.11 -7.86 -5.09
C THR A 31 11.11 -8.69 -4.31
N ALA A 32 11.85 -9.55 -5.01
CA ALA A 32 12.97 -10.32 -4.48
C ALA A 32 14.21 -9.98 -5.32
N ASN A 33 15.24 -9.39 -4.70
CA ASN A 33 16.42 -8.84 -5.39
C ASN A 33 16.05 -7.92 -6.57
N GLY A 34 15.00 -7.11 -6.39
CA GLY A 34 14.50 -6.18 -7.41
C GLY A 34 13.65 -6.81 -8.51
N SER A 35 13.50 -8.15 -8.54
CA SER A 35 12.59 -8.83 -9.48
C SER A 35 11.20 -8.99 -8.88
N PRO A 36 10.11 -8.72 -9.62
CA PRO A 36 8.75 -8.83 -9.11
C PRO A 36 8.40 -10.27 -8.73
N VAL A 37 7.71 -10.43 -7.61
CA VAL A 37 7.17 -11.70 -7.14
C VAL A 37 5.67 -11.72 -7.42
N SER A 38 5.18 -12.80 -8.01
CA SER A 38 3.77 -12.97 -8.38
C SER A 38 3.09 -14.15 -7.68
N GLY A 39 3.84 -14.99 -6.97
CA GLY A 39 3.34 -16.20 -6.32
C GLY A 39 3.42 -16.13 -4.78
N GLY A 40 2.51 -16.82 -4.10
CA GLY A 40 2.53 -16.94 -2.65
C GLY A 40 2.17 -15.66 -1.89
N ILE A 41 1.60 -14.67 -2.57
CA ILE A 41 1.18 -13.39 -1.99
C ILE A 41 -0.28 -13.49 -1.55
N LEU A 42 -0.55 -13.14 -0.30
CA LEU A 42 -1.90 -13.00 0.25
C LEU A 42 -2.05 -11.61 0.86
N THR A 43 -2.83 -10.74 0.23
CA THR A 43 -3.06 -9.37 0.71
C THR A 43 -4.46 -9.27 1.31
N SER A 44 -4.55 -8.77 2.54
CA SER A 44 -5.82 -8.47 3.19
C SER A 44 -6.45 -7.22 2.58
N PRO A 45 -7.79 -7.11 2.55
CA PRO A 45 -8.43 -5.84 2.24
C PRO A 45 -8.03 -4.76 3.25
N ALA A 46 -8.05 -3.50 2.83
CA ALA A 46 -7.82 -2.39 3.73
C ALA A 46 -8.99 -2.27 4.72
N SER A 47 -8.67 -2.23 6.01
CA SER A 47 -9.63 -2.12 7.10
C SER A 47 -9.58 -0.72 7.72
N PRO A 48 -10.72 -0.04 7.89
CA PRO A 48 -10.78 1.26 8.56
C PRO A 48 -10.40 1.11 10.03
N GLN A 49 -9.63 2.08 10.53
CA GLN A 49 -9.18 2.18 11.91
C GLN A 49 -9.97 3.27 12.64
N THR A 50 -9.97 3.22 13.98
CA THR A 50 -10.68 4.18 14.82
C THR A 50 -10.13 5.60 14.74
N ASP A 51 -8.88 5.77 14.30
CA ASP A 51 -8.24 7.07 14.10
C ASP A 51 -8.56 7.71 12.73
N GLY A 52 -9.46 7.11 11.96
CA GLY A 52 -9.87 7.59 10.64
C GLY A 52 -8.91 7.20 9.51
N THR A 53 -7.89 6.39 9.80
CA THR A 53 -6.96 5.86 8.78
C THR A 53 -7.35 4.44 8.35
N PHE A 54 -6.67 3.91 7.35
CA PHE A 54 -6.81 2.53 6.90
C PHE A 54 -5.53 1.74 7.18
N SER A 55 -5.70 0.44 7.44
CA SER A 55 -4.59 -0.50 7.60
C SER A 55 -4.79 -1.73 6.72
N LEU A 56 -3.71 -2.27 6.17
CA LEU A 56 -3.72 -3.54 5.45
C LEU A 56 -2.48 -4.36 5.81
N SER A 57 -2.56 -5.65 5.52
CA SER A 57 -1.46 -6.59 5.66
C SER A 57 -1.27 -7.36 4.37
N SER A 58 -0.04 -7.63 4.00
CA SER A 58 0.29 -8.55 2.91
C SER A 58 1.28 -9.58 3.41
N LEU A 59 1.02 -10.84 3.07
CA LEU A 59 1.85 -11.98 3.42
C LEU A 59 2.51 -12.49 2.15
N LEU A 60 3.79 -12.82 2.23
CA LEU A 60 4.52 -13.49 1.16
C LEU A 60 5.09 -14.81 1.69
N SER A 61 4.60 -15.93 1.16
CA SER A 61 5.15 -17.26 1.44
C SER A 61 6.37 -17.53 0.57
N VAL A 62 7.53 -17.73 1.19
CA VAL A 62 8.78 -18.06 0.51
C VAL A 62 9.26 -19.46 0.88
N THR A 63 9.95 -20.11 -0.05
CA THR A 63 10.56 -21.41 0.21
C THR A 63 11.84 -21.28 1.05
N PRO A 64 12.30 -22.33 1.75
CA PRO A 64 13.55 -22.29 2.51
C PRO A 64 14.75 -22.00 1.61
N ALA A 65 14.75 -22.47 0.37
CA ALA A 65 15.83 -22.19 -0.58
C ALA A 65 15.92 -20.69 -0.89
N GLU A 66 14.77 -20.03 -1.07
CA GLU A 66 14.71 -18.59 -1.34
C GLU A 66 15.04 -17.75 -0.10
N TRP A 67 14.62 -18.22 1.07
CA TRP A 67 14.96 -17.58 2.35
C TRP A 67 16.46 -17.66 2.66
N ASN A 68 17.09 -18.82 2.43
CA ASN A 68 18.50 -19.06 2.74
C ASN A 68 19.47 -18.61 1.62
N SER A 69 19.00 -17.91 0.59
CA SER A 69 19.83 -17.48 -0.56
C SER A 69 20.19 -15.99 -0.54
N ASP A 70 20.23 -15.36 0.64
CA ASP A 70 20.56 -13.94 0.84
C ASP A 70 19.76 -12.99 -0.07
N ARG A 71 18.51 -13.36 -0.38
CA ARG A 71 17.61 -12.54 -1.19
C ARG A 71 17.05 -11.38 -0.35
N LEU A 72 17.12 -10.18 -0.89
CA LEU A 72 16.46 -9.01 -0.33
C LEU A 72 15.00 -8.98 -0.81
N PHE A 73 14.07 -9.16 0.13
CA PHE A 73 12.64 -9.03 -0.13
C PHE A 73 12.16 -7.62 0.23
N SER A 74 11.47 -6.97 -0.70
CA SER A 74 10.89 -5.64 -0.50
C SER A 74 9.39 -5.65 -0.77
N CYS A 75 8.63 -5.00 0.11
CA CYS A 75 7.20 -4.75 -0.05
C CYS A 75 6.98 -3.27 -0.38
N THR A 76 6.25 -3.00 -1.46
CA THR A 76 5.87 -1.65 -1.89
C THR A 76 4.36 -1.50 -1.84
N VAL A 77 3.89 -0.52 -1.09
CA VAL A 77 2.46 -0.22 -0.94
C VAL A 77 2.12 1.07 -1.70
N SER A 78 1.26 0.95 -2.71
CA SER A 78 0.85 2.03 -3.60
C SER A 78 -0.58 2.45 -3.27
N GLN A 79 -0.74 3.61 -2.61
CA GLN A 79 -2.05 4.15 -2.29
C GLN A 79 -2.72 4.74 -3.55
N GLN A 80 -3.92 4.29 -3.88
CA GLN A 80 -4.74 4.91 -4.91
C GLN A 80 -5.43 6.14 -4.30
N ILE A 81 -4.75 7.28 -4.35
CA ILE A 81 -5.34 8.56 -3.96
C ILE A 81 -6.47 8.85 -4.96
N GLN A 82 -7.71 8.59 -4.56
CA GLN A 82 -8.87 8.97 -5.34
C GLN A 82 -9.06 10.48 -5.21
N THR A 83 -8.39 11.24 -6.07
CA THR A 83 -8.67 12.65 -6.23
C THR A 83 -10.08 12.77 -6.79
N ARG A 84 -11.09 12.99 -5.94
CA ARG A 84 -12.40 13.45 -6.41
C ARG A 84 -12.22 14.85 -6.99
N GLN A 85 -11.90 14.94 -8.26
CA GLN A 85 -12.14 16.16 -9.02
C GLN A 85 -13.64 16.21 -9.29
N THR A 86 -14.39 16.76 -8.34
CA THR A 86 -15.69 17.30 -8.70
C THR A 86 -15.39 18.55 -9.54
N LEU A 87 -15.69 18.51 -10.84
CA LEU A 87 -15.85 19.74 -11.63
C LEU A 87 -17.10 20.45 -11.10
N GLN A 88 -17.01 21.02 -9.90
CA GLN A 88 -17.90 22.11 -9.54
C GLN A 88 -17.42 23.30 -10.37
N GLN A 89 -18.36 23.99 -11.02
CA GLN A 89 -18.10 25.31 -11.57
C GLN A 89 -17.81 26.24 -10.38
N GLN A 90 -16.58 26.20 -9.87
CA GLN A 90 -16.05 27.18 -8.94
C GLN A 90 -14.96 27.95 -9.67
N PRO A 91 -15.04 29.30 -9.71
CA PRO A 91 -14.03 30.12 -10.36
C PRO A 91 -12.67 29.87 -9.69
N LEU A 92 -11.62 29.76 -10.49
CA LEU A 92 -10.24 29.78 -10.01
C LEU A 92 -10.04 31.13 -9.29
N TYR A 93 -10.09 31.11 -7.96
CA TYR A 93 -9.59 32.20 -7.14
C TYR A 93 -8.07 32.10 -7.16
N GLU A 94 -7.47 32.59 -8.23
CA GLU A 94 -6.10 33.08 -8.15
C GLU A 94 -6.20 34.50 -7.59
N ASP A 95 -5.63 34.71 -6.41
CA ASP A 95 -5.32 36.02 -5.84
C ASP A 95 -4.51 36.85 -6.85
N ASN A 96 -5.17 37.53 -7.81
CA ASN A 96 -4.75 38.73 -8.58
C ASN A 96 -5.22 38.77 -10.05
N ILE A 97 -6.52 38.67 -10.35
CA ILE A 97 -7.04 39.20 -11.62
C ILE A 97 -8.34 39.99 -11.36
N PHE A 98 -8.20 41.30 -11.18
CA PHE A 98 -9.28 42.26 -11.33
C PHE A 98 -9.44 42.58 -12.82
N LEU A 99 -10.39 41.94 -13.48
CA LEU A 99 -10.94 42.41 -14.75
C LEU A 99 -12.44 42.38 -14.57
N TRP A 100 -13.07 43.55 -14.42
CA TRP A 100 -14.47 43.93 -14.69
C TRP A 100 -14.88 45.05 -13.71
N LEU A 101 -14.64 46.31 -14.09
CA LEU A 101 -15.37 47.57 -13.77
C LEU A 101 -14.42 48.70 -14.25
N LEU A 102 -14.68 49.47 -15.31
CA LEU A 102 -15.91 49.92 -15.96
C LEU A 102 -15.58 50.39 -17.39
N ILE A 103 -16.51 50.13 -18.33
CA ILE A 103 -16.75 50.83 -19.62
C ILE A 103 -15.63 50.77 -20.66
#